data_AF-A0A2M8D5C0-F1
#
_entry.id   AF-A0A2M8D5C0-F1
#
_cell.length_a   1.000
_cell.length_b   1.000
_cell.length_c   1.000
_cell.angle_alpha   90.00
_cell.angle_beta   90.00
_cell.angle_gamma   90.00
#
_symmetry.space_group_name_H-M   'P 1'
#
loop_
_entity.id
_entity.type
_entity.pdbx_description
1 polymer ?
#
loop_
_entity_poly.entity_id
_entity_poly.type
_entity_poly.pdbx_seq_one_letter_code
_entity_poly.pdbx_strand_id
1 'polypeptide(L)'
;MKKEGEAMRKFATLMTLSIVFVVATSALAGLTAGQVTFHVTDGHGQAIEGVHIEISNERAKSFKLELTTDKHGRAKSVMKFDHYEAVFTKDGYQSYSYKFK
;
A
#
# COMPACT_ATOMS: atom_id res chain seq x y z
N MET A 1 -28.80 26.46 -3.59
CA MET A 1 -28.13 25.26 -3.04
C MET A 1 -26.98 24.89 -3.97
N LYS A 2 -25.73 25.21 -3.61
CA LYS A 2 -24.55 25.02 -4.48
C LYS A 2 -23.28 24.69 -3.68
N LYS A 3 -23.43 23.98 -2.55
CA LYS A 3 -22.31 23.64 -1.64
C LYS A 3 -21.83 22.18 -1.75
N GLU A 4 -22.59 21.28 -2.37
CA GLU A 4 -22.23 19.85 -2.39
C GLU A 4 -21.23 19.49 -3.49
N GLY A 5 -21.27 20.18 -4.63
CA GLY A 5 -20.37 19.90 -5.76
C GLY A 5 -18.92 20.40 -5.60
N GLU A 6 -18.69 21.40 -4.75
CA GLU A 6 -17.34 21.94 -4.49
C GLU A 6 -16.61 21.16 -3.40
N ALA A 7 -17.34 20.56 -2.45
CA ALA A 7 -16.78 19.64 -1.46
C ALA A 7 -16.24 18.37 -2.13
N MET A 8 -17.05 17.72 -3.00
CA MET A 8 -16.67 16.52 -3.75
C MET A 8 -15.44 16.71 -4.66
N ARG A 9 -15.22 17.93 -5.18
CA ARG A 9 -14.05 18.23 -6.02
C ARG A 9 -12.73 18.34 -5.26
N LYS A 10 -12.77 18.58 -3.93
CA LYS A 10 -11.56 18.62 -3.08
C LYS A 10 -11.20 17.25 -2.49
N PHE A 11 -12.05 16.23 -2.67
CA PHE A 11 -11.81 14.87 -2.16
C PHE A 11 -10.97 13.97 -3.08
N ALA A 12 -10.54 14.46 -4.25
CA ALA A 12 -9.58 13.76 -5.09
C ALA A 12 -8.13 14.01 -4.63
N THR A 13 -7.86 13.82 -3.35
CA THR A 13 -6.49 13.88 -2.85
C THR A 13 -5.79 12.60 -3.27
N LEU A 14 -4.90 12.72 -4.27
CA LEU A 14 -4.12 11.60 -4.79
C LEU A 14 -3.39 10.90 -3.65
N MET A 15 -3.56 9.59 -3.49
CA MET A 15 -2.71 8.80 -2.60
C MET A 15 -1.34 8.65 -3.25
N THR A 16 -0.28 9.05 -2.54
CA THR A 16 1.10 8.81 -2.96
C THR A 16 1.66 7.65 -2.15
N LEU A 17 2.13 6.62 -2.86
CA LEU A 17 2.74 5.43 -2.28
C LEU A 17 4.26 5.46 -2.45
N SER A 18 4.99 5.16 -1.38
CA SER A 18 6.42 4.83 -1.45
C SER A 18 6.64 3.44 -0.88
N ILE A 19 7.34 2.58 -1.63
CA ILE A 19 7.76 1.26 -1.17
C ILE A 19 9.26 1.29 -0.88
N VAL A 20 9.63 0.90 0.33
CA VAL A 20 11.03 0.67 0.70
C VAL A 20 11.22 -0.82 0.92
N PHE A 21 12.11 -1.41 0.11
CA PHE A 21 12.60 -2.76 0.30
C PHE A 21 13.82 -2.74 1.22
N VAL A 22 13.71 -3.43 2.36
CA VAL A 22 14.87 -3.67 3.23
C VAL A 22 15.23 -5.14 3.12
N VAL A 23 16.39 -5.41 2.51
CA VAL A 23 16.98 -6.75 2.47
C VAL A 23 17.73 -6.96 3.79
N ALA A 24 17.10 -7.65 4.74
CA ALA A 24 17.78 -8.08 5.95
C ALA A 24 18.63 -9.32 5.64
N THR A 25 19.92 -9.13 5.38
CA THR A 25 20.86 -10.23 5.14
C THR A 25 21.37 -10.81 6.47
N SER A 26 20.54 -11.57 7.18
CA SER A 26 21.06 -12.53 8.16
C SER A 26 21.37 -13.83 7.41
N ALA A 27 22.66 -14.16 7.29
CA ALA A 27 23.15 -15.33 6.58
C ALA A 27 22.54 -16.63 7.15
N LEU A 28 21.51 -17.14 6.49
CA LEU A 28 21.08 -18.53 6.50
C LEU A 28 20.72 -18.88 5.05
N ALA A 29 21.12 -20.06 4.59
CA ALA A 29 20.95 -20.50 3.21
C ALA A 29 19.51 -20.26 2.68
N GLY A 30 19.34 -19.67 1.48
CA GLY A 30 18.05 -19.64 0.78
C GLY A 30 17.22 -18.34 0.87
N LEU A 31 17.86 -17.17 0.76
CA LEU A 31 17.22 -15.83 0.74
C LEU A 31 16.22 -15.68 -0.42
N THR A 32 14.95 -16.07 -0.20
CA THR A 32 13.87 -15.91 -1.19
C THR A 32 12.82 -14.89 -0.76
N ALA A 33 13.07 -14.09 0.29
CA ALA A 33 12.13 -13.12 0.85
C ALA A 33 12.81 -11.84 1.37
N GLY A 34 12.04 -10.75 1.43
CA GLY A 34 12.46 -9.45 1.96
C GLY A 34 11.31 -8.73 2.68
N GLN A 35 11.63 -7.67 3.43
CA GLN A 35 10.62 -6.84 4.07
C GLN A 35 10.15 -5.74 3.14
N VAL A 36 8.84 -5.67 2.92
CA VAL A 36 8.14 -4.61 2.20
C VAL A 36 7.51 -3.68 3.21
N THR A 37 7.77 -2.38 3.09
CA THR A 37 7.07 -1.34 3.86
C THR A 37 6.32 -0.44 2.90
N PHE A 38 5.00 -0.39 3.07
CA PHE A 38 4.12 0.58 2.41
C PHE A 38 4.06 1.84 3.26
N HIS A 39 4.25 2.99 2.63
CA HIS A 39 4.00 4.30 3.23
C HIS A 39 2.98 5.03 2.38
N VAL A 40 1.79 5.27 2.95
CA VAL A 40 0.65 5.87 2.26
C VAL A 40 0.42 7.28 2.78
N THR A 41 0.47 8.24 1.86
CA THR A 41 0.29 9.66 2.14
C THR A 41 -0.75 10.26 1.22
N ASP A 42 -1.34 11.38 1.63
CA ASP A 42 -2.18 12.22 0.80
C ASP A 42 -1.31 13.06 -0.17
N GLY A 43 -1.94 13.82 -1.08
CA GLY A 43 -1.24 14.67 -2.06
C GLY A 43 -0.46 15.83 -1.44
N HIS A 44 -0.60 16.07 -0.14
CA HIS A 44 0.16 17.04 0.64
C HIS A 44 1.28 16.39 1.48
N GLY A 45 1.45 15.06 1.39
CA GLY A 45 2.45 14.30 2.13
C GLY A 45 2.03 13.93 3.56
N GLN A 46 0.77 14.11 3.93
CA GLN A 46 0.27 13.72 5.25
C GLN A 46 -0.01 12.21 5.28
N ALA A 47 0.46 11.53 6.32
CA ALA A 47 0.24 10.10 6.50
C ALA A 47 -1.25 9.75 6.65
N ILE A 48 -1.69 8.68 5.98
CA ILE A 48 -3.08 8.23 6.04
C ILE A 48 -3.17 6.93 6.84
N GLU A 49 -3.75 7.00 8.04
CA GLU A 49 -4.07 5.84 8.88
C GLU A 49 -5.27 5.06 8.34
N GLY A 50 -5.31 3.74 8.55
CA GLY A 50 -6.47 2.91 8.25
C GLY A 50 -6.74 2.70 6.75
N VAL A 51 -5.73 2.81 5.90
CA VAL A 51 -5.81 2.39 4.49
C VAL A 51 -5.72 0.88 4.46
N HIS A 52 -6.73 0.23 3.87
CA HIS A 52 -6.70 -1.20 3.63
C HIS A 52 -5.88 -1.49 2.37
N ILE A 53 -4.99 -2.47 2.47
CA ILE A 53 -4.08 -2.87 1.39
C ILE A 53 -4.28 -4.36 1.15
N GLU A 54 -4.87 -4.69 0.02
CA GLU A 54 -5.00 -6.07 -0.45
C GLU A 54 -3.85 -6.37 -1.40
N ILE A 55 -3.07 -7.42 -1.11
CA ILE A 55 -1.89 -7.82 -1.88
C ILE A 55 -2.12 -9.20 -2.45
N SER A 56 -1.98 -9.34 -3.77
CA SER A 56 -2.09 -10.60 -4.49
C SER A 56 -0.79 -10.88 -5.26
N ASN A 57 -0.44 -12.16 -5.41
CA ASN A 57 0.67 -12.56 -6.27
C ASN A 57 0.15 -12.74 -7.70
N GLU A 58 0.83 -12.13 -8.69
CA GLU A 58 0.36 -12.15 -10.08
C GLU A 58 0.36 -13.56 -10.71
N ARG A 59 1.14 -14.49 -10.16
CA ARG A 59 1.29 -15.86 -10.66
C ARG A 59 0.60 -16.90 -9.78
N ALA A 60 0.64 -16.71 -8.47
CA ALA A 60 0.04 -17.60 -7.48
C ALA A 60 -1.33 -17.09 -7.05
N LYS A 61 -2.38 -17.50 -7.78
CA LYS A 61 -3.77 -17.05 -7.58
C LYS A 61 -4.33 -17.23 -6.17
N SER A 62 -3.75 -18.11 -5.35
CA SER A 62 -4.19 -18.34 -3.97
C SER A 62 -3.51 -17.46 -2.93
N PHE A 63 -2.46 -16.73 -3.30
CA PHE A 63 -1.81 -15.81 -2.37
C PHE A 63 -2.63 -14.54 -2.22
N LYS A 64 -3.11 -14.29 -1.00
CA LYS A 64 -3.76 -13.05 -0.58
C LYS A 64 -3.19 -12.64 0.78
N LEU A 65 -2.78 -11.38 0.88
CA LEU A 65 -2.34 -10.77 2.14
C LEU A 65 -3.06 -9.44 2.29
N GLU A 66 -3.63 -9.20 3.46
CA GLU A 66 -4.32 -7.96 3.78
C GLU A 66 -3.57 -7.23 4.90
N LEU A 67 -3.32 -5.94 4.70
CA LEU A 67 -2.69 -5.06 5.69
C LEU A 67 -3.53 -3.81 5.89
N THR A 68 -3.35 -3.15 7.03
CA THR A 68 -3.95 -1.85 7.32
C THR A 68 -2.86 -0.90 7.80
N THR A 69 -2.84 0.33 7.30
CA THR A 69 -1.84 1.32 7.73
C THR A 69 -2.07 1.77 9.17
N ASP A 70 -0.97 1.93 9.92
CA ASP A 70 -0.96 2.50 11.26
C ASP A 70 -1.15 4.03 11.26
N LYS A 71 -1.16 4.65 12.45
CA LYS A 71 -1.23 6.12 12.64
C LYS A 71 -0.13 6.94 11.92
N HIS A 72 0.93 6.29 11.45
CA HIS A 72 2.01 6.88 10.69
C HIS A 72 1.90 6.58 9.19
N GLY A 73 0.77 6.04 8.73
CA GLY A 73 0.53 5.69 7.34
C GLY A 73 1.36 4.50 6.87
N ARG A 74 1.83 3.64 7.79
CA ARG A 74 2.73 2.53 7.47
C ARG A 74 2.07 1.18 7.62
N ALA A 75 2.36 0.29 6.68
CA ALA A 75 2.04 -1.13 6.77
C ALA A 75 3.27 -1.94 6.32
N LYS A 76 3.52 -3.10 6.93
CA LYS A 76 4.74 -3.88 6.69
C LYS A 76 4.43 -5.36 6.58
N SER A 77 5.17 -6.06 5.73
CA SER A 77 5.13 -7.53 5.65
C SER A 77 6.47 -8.09 5.16
N VAL A 78 6.72 -9.36 5.46
CA VAL A 78 7.81 -10.13 4.87
C VAL A 78 7.23 -10.98 3.75
N MET A 79 7.74 -10.80 2.54
CA MET A 79 7.20 -11.41 1.34
C MET A 79 8.31 -12.05 0.54
N LYS A 80 7.98 -13.13 -0.19
CA LYS A 80 8.93 -13.73 -1.13
C LYS A 80 9.26 -12.73 -2.24
N PHE A 81 10.44 -12.84 -2.84
CA PHE A 81 10.76 -12.07 -4.05
C PHE A 81 9.96 -12.64 -5.22
N ASP A 82 8.89 -11.94 -5.59
CA ASP A 82 7.98 -12.32 -6.66
C ASP A 82 7.19 -11.08 -7.12
N HIS A 83 6.30 -11.22 -8.09
CA HIS A 83 5.50 -10.12 -8.63
C HIS A 83 4.15 -10.05 -7.93
N TYR A 84 3.81 -8.88 -7.45
CA TYR A 84 2.62 -8.62 -6.67
C TYR A 84 1.86 -7.40 -7.18
N GLU A 85 0.55 -7.41 -6.96
CA GLU A 85 -0.31 -6.25 -7.08
C GLU A 85 -0.88 -5.91 -5.71
N ALA A 86 -0.72 -4.65 -5.29
CA ALA A 86 -1.34 -4.09 -4.09
C ALA A 86 -2.47 -3.13 -4.49
N VAL A 87 -3.65 -3.36 -3.93
CA VAL A 87 -4.83 -2.50 -4.08
C VAL A 87 -5.10 -1.79 -2.77
N PHE A 88 -5.12 -0.46 -2.82
CA PHE A 88 -5.28 0.42 -1.68
C PHE A 88 -6.70 0.98 -1.67
N THR A 89 -7.43 0.80 -0.56
CA THR A 89 -8.81 1.27 -0.40
C THR A 89 -8.98 2.01 0.93
N LYS A 90 -9.71 3.13 0.87
CA LYS A 90 -10.13 3.91 2.04
C LYS A 90 -11.35 4.74 1.69
N ASP A 91 -12.34 4.76 2.57
CA ASP A 91 -13.55 5.58 2.38
C ASP A 91 -13.18 7.06 2.20
N GLY A 92 -13.76 7.68 1.18
CA GLY A 92 -13.48 9.07 0.81
C GLY A 92 -12.22 9.28 -0.04
N TYR A 93 -11.51 8.21 -0.43
CA TYR A 93 -10.37 8.26 -1.35
C TYR A 93 -10.63 7.42 -2.60
N GLN A 94 -10.01 7.82 -3.71
CA GLN A 94 -9.98 6.98 -4.91
C GLN A 94 -9.09 5.76 -4.66
N SER A 95 -9.57 4.56 -4.99
CA SER A 95 -8.76 3.34 -4.91
C SER A 95 -7.57 3.44 -5.87
N TYR A 96 -6.43 2.93 -5.42
CA TYR A 96 -5.18 2.91 -6.17
C TYR A 96 -4.66 1.49 -6.29
N SER A 97 -4.13 1.10 -7.46
CA SER A 97 -3.44 -0.18 -7.66
C SER A 97 -1.99 0.07 -8.01
N TYR A 98 -1.09 -0.72 -7.44
CA TYR A 98 0.34 -0.65 -7.69
C TYR A 98 0.94 -2.05 -7.83
N LYS A 99 1.72 -2.25 -8.89
CA LYS A 99 2.47 -3.49 -9.13
C LYS A 99 3.92 -3.34 -8.71
N PHE A 100 4.44 -4.35 -8.00
CA PHE A 100 5.79 -4.33 -7.45
C PHE A 100 6.41 -5.73 -7.41
N LYS A 101 7.74 -5.78 -7.20
CA LYS A 101 8.54 -6.99 -7.13
C LYS A 101 9.36 -7.02 -5.84
#